data_AF-A0A7K3ZYI6-F1
#
_entry.id   AF-A0A7K3ZYI6-F1
#
_cell.length_a   1.000
_cell.length_b   1.000
_cell.length_c   1.000
_cell.angle_alpha   90.00
_cell.angle_beta   90.00
_cell.angle_gamma   90.00
#
_symmetry.space_group_name_H-M   'P 1'
#
loop_
_entity.id
_entity.type
_entity.pdbx_description
1 polymer ?
#
loop_
_entity_poly.entity_id
_entity_poly.type
_entity_poly.pdbx_seq_one_letter_code
_entity_poly.pdbx_strand_id
1 'polypeptide(L)'
;MNRISVQVILFVLLMVELSAGIGENKIISAEEVRMRANSGQQLYFDGSTIVGDLNLSGLKIVGSVHFNSTIFLNSVNFSFANISGPSYFIKANFQGPAQFFGSEFVGPAFFSFSEFNNTSFSSSKFSWFASFLYSKFNEEVDFSSSDFKEYANFCGSYFHKSASFSFSSFNCDGDFVGSTFNNSVDFSSSNFYRSANFHNSRFNGPADFQNGDFNSVAFIDAWFNSSVDFLGSKFNSRADFWFSKFISIGHRLRLDLNTIRWS
;
A
#
# COMPACT_ATOMS: atom_id res chain seq x y z
N MET A 1 -30.18 -17.99 -22.11
CA MET A 1 -30.12 -16.86 -21.15
C MET A 1 -31.53 -16.33 -20.94
N ASN A 2 -31.98 -16.19 -19.71
CA ASN A 2 -33.36 -15.76 -19.42
C ASN A 2 -33.49 -14.23 -19.59
N ARG A 3 -34.66 -13.73 -20.01
CA ARG A 3 -34.92 -12.31 -20.30
C ARG A 3 -34.56 -11.37 -19.13
N ILE A 4 -34.70 -11.86 -17.90
CA ILE A 4 -34.36 -11.15 -16.66
C ILE A 4 -32.83 -10.93 -16.57
N SER A 5 -32.02 -11.91 -16.96
CA SER A 5 -30.55 -11.80 -16.94
C SER A 5 -30.05 -10.78 -17.97
N VAL A 6 -30.69 -10.69 -19.13
CA VAL A 6 -30.34 -9.69 -20.16
C VAL A 6 -30.74 -8.28 -19.73
N GLN A 7 -31.90 -8.13 -19.08
CA GLN A 7 -32.36 -6.83 -18.58
C GLN A 7 -31.51 -6.32 -17.40
N VAL A 8 -31.06 -7.18 -16.49
CA VAL A 8 -30.14 -6.79 -15.40
C VAL A 8 -28.78 -6.38 -15.95
N ILE A 9 -28.25 -7.08 -16.97
CA ILE A 9 -26.99 -6.70 -17.63
C ILE A 9 -27.13 -5.36 -18.36
N LEU A 10 -28.23 -5.14 -19.08
CA LEU A 10 -28.48 -3.84 -19.73
C LEU A 10 -28.66 -2.70 -18.71
N PHE A 11 -29.29 -2.96 -17.56
CA PHE A 11 -29.49 -1.94 -16.52
C PHE A 11 -28.18 -1.55 -15.83
N VAL A 12 -27.27 -2.51 -15.62
CA VAL A 12 -25.93 -2.23 -15.09
C VAL A 12 -25.10 -1.43 -16.11
N LEU A 13 -25.21 -1.74 -17.41
CA LEU A 13 -24.56 -0.95 -18.48
C LEU A 13 -25.09 0.49 -18.55
N LEU A 14 -26.41 0.70 -18.44
CA LEU A 14 -27.01 2.03 -18.51
C LEU A 14 -26.70 2.92 -17.28
N MET A 15 -26.51 2.34 -16.10
CA MET A 15 -26.15 3.07 -14.88
C MET A 15 -24.70 3.55 -14.87
N VAL A 16 -23.82 2.91 -15.65
CA VAL A 16 -22.44 3.37 -15.87
C VAL A 16 -22.41 4.57 -16.82
N GLU A 17 -23.38 4.70 -17.74
CA GLU A 17 -23.44 5.76 -18.74
C GLU A 17 -23.90 7.13 -18.18
N LEU A 18 -24.56 7.19 -17.01
CA LEU A 18 -25.13 8.44 -16.47
C LEU A 18 -24.19 9.27 -15.57
N SER A 19 -22.87 9.03 -15.61
CA SER A 19 -21.86 9.90 -14.96
C SER A 19 -20.99 10.65 -15.99
N ALA A 20 -21.66 11.27 -16.96
CA ALA A 20 -21.05 12.04 -18.05
C ALA A 20 -20.14 13.17 -17.51
N GLY A 21 -18.83 12.91 -17.53
CA GLY A 21 -17.76 13.88 -17.22
C GLY A 21 -16.33 13.32 -17.25
N ILE A 22 -16.11 12.09 -17.74
CA ILE A 22 -14.80 11.44 -17.81
C ILE A 22 -14.71 10.79 -19.20
N GLY A 23 -13.57 10.97 -19.89
CA GLY A 23 -13.33 10.41 -21.23
C GLY A 23 -13.71 8.93 -21.31
N GLU A 24 -14.15 8.48 -22.49
CA GLU A 24 -14.64 7.12 -22.74
C GLU A 24 -13.80 6.09 -21.98
N ASN A 25 -14.39 5.46 -20.96
CA ASN A 25 -13.72 4.47 -20.13
C ASN A 25 -13.45 3.24 -21.01
N LYS A 26 -12.24 3.18 -21.59
CA LYS A 26 -11.89 2.19 -22.60
C LYS A 26 -11.78 0.83 -21.94
N ILE A 27 -12.62 -0.10 -22.38
CA ILE A 27 -12.56 -1.50 -21.94
C ILE A 27 -11.43 -2.20 -22.72
N ILE A 28 -10.46 -2.74 -21.99
CA ILE A 28 -9.28 -3.43 -22.51
C ILE A 28 -9.26 -4.85 -21.93
N SER A 29 -8.97 -5.85 -22.76
CA SER A 29 -8.77 -7.21 -22.23
C SER A 29 -7.39 -7.33 -21.58
N ALA A 30 -7.30 -8.07 -20.48
CA ALA A 30 -6.02 -8.39 -19.85
C ALA A 30 -5.04 -9.08 -20.81
N GLU A 31 -5.57 -9.87 -21.76
CA GLU A 31 -4.76 -10.49 -22.81
C GLU A 31 -4.10 -9.47 -23.74
N GLU A 32 -4.78 -8.38 -24.08
CA GLU A 32 -4.18 -7.29 -24.86
C GLU A 32 -3.00 -6.67 -24.10
N VAL A 33 -3.19 -6.35 -22.81
CA VAL A 33 -2.12 -5.80 -21.96
C VAL A 33 -0.93 -6.74 -21.90
N ARG A 34 -1.19 -8.05 -21.70
CA ARG A 34 -0.17 -9.10 -21.64
C ARG A 34 0.60 -9.24 -22.96
N MET A 35 -0.09 -9.20 -24.10
CA MET A 35 0.55 -9.24 -25.42
C MET A 35 1.47 -8.03 -25.64
N ARG A 36 1.04 -6.83 -25.26
CA ARG A 36 1.88 -5.62 -25.35
C ARG A 36 3.12 -5.73 -24.47
N ALA A 37 2.96 -6.20 -23.24
CA ALA A 37 4.06 -6.38 -22.29
C ALA A 37 5.11 -7.37 -22.83
N ASN A 38 4.68 -8.53 -23.32
CA ASN A 38 5.57 -9.53 -23.91
C ASN A 38 6.27 -9.07 -25.19
N SER A 39 5.65 -8.13 -25.92
CA SER A 39 6.23 -7.56 -27.14
C SER A 39 7.14 -6.35 -26.88
N GLY A 40 7.36 -5.97 -25.60
CA GLY A 40 8.14 -4.79 -25.23
C GLY A 40 7.49 -3.46 -25.63
N GLN A 41 6.18 -3.45 -25.87
CA GLN A 41 5.44 -2.24 -26.21
C GLN A 41 5.13 -1.42 -24.96
N GLN A 42 4.81 -0.14 -25.17
CA GLN A 42 4.40 0.77 -24.10
C GLN A 42 3.08 0.29 -23.45
N LEU A 43 3.07 0.24 -22.12
CA LEU A 43 1.90 -0.11 -21.32
C LEU A 43 1.19 1.16 -20.86
N TYR A 44 0.48 1.83 -21.79
CA TYR A 44 -0.28 3.05 -21.53
C TYR A 44 -1.78 2.77 -21.55
N PHE A 45 -2.38 2.69 -20.36
CA PHE A 45 -3.76 2.30 -20.10
C PHE A 45 -4.46 3.21 -19.09
N ASP A 46 -3.98 4.44 -18.93
CA ASP A 46 -4.60 5.44 -18.07
C ASP A 46 -6.11 5.59 -18.40
N GLY A 47 -6.93 5.68 -17.37
CA GLY A 47 -8.39 5.85 -17.48
C GLY A 47 -9.15 4.67 -18.08
N SER A 48 -8.50 3.52 -18.28
CA SER A 48 -9.10 2.33 -18.88
C SER A 48 -9.70 1.38 -17.83
N THR A 49 -10.59 0.49 -18.27
CA THR A 49 -11.05 -0.65 -17.49
C THR A 49 -10.46 -1.93 -18.08
N ILE A 50 -9.63 -2.63 -17.30
CA ILE A 50 -9.01 -3.90 -17.68
C ILE A 50 -9.88 -5.06 -17.18
N VAL A 51 -10.25 -5.94 -18.10
CA VAL A 51 -11.15 -7.09 -17.88
C VAL A 51 -10.40 -8.41 -18.11
N GLY A 52 -10.58 -9.35 -17.18
CA GLY A 52 -9.89 -10.64 -17.17
C GLY A 52 -8.63 -10.63 -16.29
N ASP A 53 -8.16 -11.81 -15.92
CA ASP A 53 -6.99 -11.97 -15.05
C ASP A 53 -5.71 -11.54 -15.79
N LEU A 54 -5.06 -10.48 -15.29
CA LEU A 54 -3.84 -9.93 -15.86
C LEU A 54 -2.61 -10.52 -15.19
N ASN A 55 -1.91 -11.42 -15.87
CA ASN A 55 -0.65 -11.98 -15.40
C ASN A 55 0.56 -11.39 -16.14
N LEU A 56 1.37 -10.63 -15.41
CA LEU A 56 2.64 -10.02 -15.81
C LEU A 56 3.79 -10.49 -14.89
N SER A 57 3.59 -11.59 -14.15
CA SER A 57 4.57 -12.10 -13.19
C SER A 57 5.91 -12.43 -13.84
N GLY A 58 7.02 -12.07 -13.19
CA GLY A 58 8.38 -12.37 -13.65
C GLY A 58 8.83 -11.59 -14.89
N LEU A 59 7.98 -10.72 -15.46
CA LEU A 59 8.35 -9.98 -16.65
C LEU A 59 9.33 -8.85 -16.34
N LYS A 60 10.28 -8.64 -17.25
CA LYS A 60 11.07 -7.42 -17.30
C LYS A 60 10.35 -6.41 -18.19
N ILE A 61 9.75 -5.41 -17.57
CA ILE A 61 9.04 -4.34 -18.28
C ILE A 61 9.98 -3.15 -18.43
N VAL A 62 10.45 -2.93 -19.66
CA VAL A 62 11.37 -1.83 -19.99
C VAL A 62 10.57 -0.55 -20.21
N GLY A 63 10.96 0.51 -19.51
CA GLY A 63 10.31 1.82 -19.57
C GLY A 63 9.20 2.00 -18.52
N SER A 64 8.43 3.07 -18.67
CA SER A 64 7.36 3.40 -17.73
C SER A 64 6.08 2.63 -18.00
N VAL A 65 5.34 2.29 -16.95
CA VAL A 65 3.97 1.76 -17.04
C VAL A 65 2.96 2.80 -16.56
N HIS A 66 1.84 2.93 -17.26
CA HIS A 66 0.81 3.93 -17.00
C HIS A 66 -0.56 3.26 -16.87
N PHE A 67 -1.05 3.24 -15.64
CA PHE A 67 -2.33 2.70 -15.20
C PHE A 67 -3.03 3.67 -14.22
N ASN A 68 -2.83 4.98 -14.40
CA ASN A 68 -3.50 6.00 -13.59
C ASN A 68 -5.01 5.96 -13.86
N SER A 69 -5.81 6.04 -12.81
CA SER A 69 -7.27 5.98 -12.90
C SER A 69 -7.77 4.73 -13.64
N THR A 70 -6.96 3.66 -13.70
CA THR A 70 -7.34 2.39 -14.31
C THR A 70 -8.11 1.54 -13.33
N ILE A 71 -9.16 0.88 -13.81
CA ILE A 71 -9.92 -0.11 -13.04
C ILE A 71 -9.49 -1.51 -13.48
N PHE A 72 -8.99 -2.32 -12.56
CA PHE A 72 -8.75 -3.74 -12.77
C PHE A 72 -9.90 -4.54 -12.16
N LEU A 73 -10.80 -5.07 -13.00
CA LEU A 73 -11.99 -5.78 -12.52
C LEU A 73 -11.67 -7.14 -11.91
N ASN A 74 -10.60 -7.78 -12.39
CA ASN A 74 -10.20 -9.13 -12.01
C ASN A 74 -8.79 -9.11 -11.38
N SER A 75 -8.20 -10.30 -11.18
CA SER A 75 -6.89 -10.39 -10.52
C SER A 75 -5.79 -9.77 -11.37
N VAL A 76 -4.79 -9.20 -10.69
CA VAL A 76 -3.59 -8.62 -11.31
C VAL A 76 -2.37 -9.21 -10.64
N ASN A 77 -1.41 -9.69 -11.43
CA ASN A 77 -0.20 -10.33 -10.94
C ASN A 77 1.04 -9.71 -11.58
N PHE A 78 1.76 -8.90 -10.81
CA PHE A 78 3.09 -8.33 -11.07
C PHE A 78 4.18 -9.01 -10.22
N SER A 79 3.90 -10.17 -9.64
CA SER A 79 4.85 -10.83 -8.73
C SER A 79 6.16 -11.13 -9.43
N PHE A 80 7.29 -10.83 -8.79
CA PHE A 80 8.63 -10.94 -9.38
C PHE A 80 8.87 -10.11 -10.67
N ALA A 81 7.95 -9.21 -11.06
CA ALA A 81 8.17 -8.33 -12.19
C ALA A 81 9.27 -7.32 -11.88
N ASN A 82 10.11 -7.01 -12.87
CA ASN A 82 11.11 -5.95 -12.79
C ASN A 82 10.68 -4.81 -13.73
N ILE A 83 10.30 -3.67 -13.17
CA ILE A 83 9.84 -2.50 -13.93
C ILE A 83 10.93 -1.45 -13.91
N SER A 84 11.56 -1.24 -15.07
CA SER A 84 12.79 -0.45 -15.14
C SER A 84 12.55 1.06 -15.04
N GLY A 85 11.36 1.52 -15.45
CA GLY A 85 10.97 2.93 -15.43
C GLY A 85 9.96 3.27 -14.34
N PRO A 86 9.47 4.53 -14.32
CA PRO A 86 8.42 4.94 -13.40
C PRO A 86 7.14 4.11 -13.56
N SER A 87 6.51 3.78 -12.44
CA SER A 87 5.26 3.03 -12.38
C SER A 87 4.14 3.92 -11.90
N TYR A 88 3.19 4.22 -12.79
CA TYR A 88 2.07 5.10 -12.49
C TYR A 88 0.78 4.31 -12.32
N PHE A 89 0.27 4.28 -11.09
CA PHE A 89 -0.98 3.65 -10.69
C PHE A 89 -1.83 4.63 -9.86
N ILE A 90 -1.69 5.94 -10.06
CA ILE A 90 -2.37 6.96 -9.25
C ILE A 90 -3.87 6.85 -9.46
N LYS A 91 -4.67 6.77 -8.39
CA LYS A 91 -6.13 6.55 -8.44
C LYS A 91 -6.52 5.23 -9.13
N ALA A 92 -5.63 4.25 -9.23
CA ALA A 92 -5.99 2.94 -9.74
C ALA A 92 -6.95 2.22 -8.76
N ASN A 93 -7.87 1.43 -9.30
CA ASN A 93 -8.81 0.64 -8.51
C ASN A 93 -8.61 -0.85 -8.82
N PHE A 94 -8.09 -1.60 -7.85
CA PHE A 94 -7.87 -3.04 -7.91
C PHE A 94 -9.04 -3.76 -7.23
N GLN A 95 -10.06 -4.12 -8.03
CA GLN A 95 -11.26 -4.79 -7.51
C GLN A 95 -11.02 -6.27 -7.23
N GLY A 96 -10.15 -6.92 -8.01
CA GLY A 96 -9.63 -8.25 -7.72
C GLY A 96 -8.36 -8.24 -6.87
N PRO A 97 -7.83 -9.42 -6.51
CA PRO A 97 -6.53 -9.51 -5.83
C PRO A 97 -5.40 -8.90 -6.66
N ALA A 98 -4.53 -8.09 -6.04
CA ALA A 98 -3.39 -7.46 -6.68
C ALA A 98 -2.07 -7.95 -6.07
N GLN A 99 -1.29 -8.71 -6.82
CA GLN A 99 -0.08 -9.37 -6.33
C GLN A 99 1.15 -8.70 -6.92
N PHE A 100 1.98 -8.12 -6.07
CA PHE A 100 3.26 -7.49 -6.40
C PHE A 100 4.42 -8.16 -5.65
N PHE A 101 4.20 -9.29 -4.97
CA PHE A 101 5.21 -9.89 -4.12
C PHE A 101 6.51 -10.19 -4.89
N GLY A 102 7.65 -9.85 -4.30
CA GLY A 102 8.97 -10.01 -4.91
C GLY A 102 9.24 -9.12 -6.13
N SER A 103 8.36 -8.18 -6.48
CA SER A 103 8.56 -7.26 -7.60
C SER A 103 9.67 -6.24 -7.31
N GLU A 104 10.34 -5.77 -8.35
CA GLU A 104 11.31 -4.67 -8.27
C GLU A 104 10.83 -3.46 -9.08
N PHE A 105 10.54 -2.37 -8.38
CA PHE A 105 10.30 -1.06 -8.95
C PHE A 105 11.64 -0.31 -9.01
N VAL A 106 12.28 -0.32 -10.18
CA VAL A 106 13.58 0.32 -10.39
C VAL A 106 13.43 1.82 -10.58
N GLY A 107 12.30 2.30 -11.10
CA GLY A 107 11.94 3.72 -11.09
C GLY A 107 11.01 4.08 -9.93
N PRO A 108 10.61 5.36 -9.80
CA PRO A 108 9.61 5.78 -8.82
C PRO A 108 8.28 5.03 -9.00
N ALA A 109 7.63 4.68 -7.89
CA ALA A 109 6.37 3.95 -7.88
C ALA A 109 5.26 4.80 -7.25
N PHE A 110 4.22 5.10 -8.04
CA PHE A 110 3.13 5.99 -7.64
C PHE A 110 1.81 5.23 -7.56
N PHE A 111 1.40 4.92 -6.34
CA PHE A 111 0.10 4.30 -6.00
C PHE A 111 -0.82 5.25 -5.23
N SER A 112 -0.54 6.55 -5.22
CA SER A 112 -1.32 7.53 -4.46
C SER A 112 -2.80 7.52 -4.84
N PHE A 113 -3.67 7.66 -3.85
CA PHE A 113 -5.14 7.68 -3.98
C PHE A 113 -5.75 6.40 -4.55
N SER A 114 -5.00 5.30 -4.57
CA SER A 114 -5.47 4.04 -5.14
C SER A 114 -6.25 3.22 -4.13
N GLU A 115 -7.15 2.40 -4.64
CA GLU A 115 -7.96 1.49 -3.83
C GLU A 115 -7.59 0.05 -4.16
N PHE A 116 -7.35 -0.70 -3.10
CA PHE A 116 -6.89 -2.08 -3.14
C PHE A 116 -7.83 -2.95 -2.33
N ASN A 117 -8.24 -4.08 -2.88
CA ASN A 117 -8.74 -5.20 -2.09
C ASN A 117 -7.53 -6.03 -1.62
N ASN A 118 -7.60 -7.37 -1.67
CA ASN A 118 -6.51 -8.22 -1.19
C ASN A 118 -5.22 -7.98 -1.98
N THR A 119 -4.16 -7.51 -1.31
CA THR A 119 -2.94 -7.05 -1.98
C THR A 119 -1.67 -7.48 -1.24
N SER A 120 -0.64 -7.84 -1.99
CA SER A 120 0.68 -8.12 -1.41
C SER A 120 1.78 -7.40 -2.18
N PHE A 121 2.63 -6.70 -1.45
CA PHE A 121 3.92 -6.13 -1.84
C PHE A 121 5.07 -6.79 -1.07
N SER A 122 4.86 -7.99 -0.51
CA SER A 122 5.87 -8.60 0.34
C SER A 122 7.11 -8.96 -0.44
N SER A 123 8.28 -8.75 0.17
CA SER A 123 9.59 -8.90 -0.48
C SER A 123 9.77 -8.02 -1.74
N SER A 124 8.92 -7.03 -1.99
CA SER A 124 9.11 -6.08 -3.09
C SER A 124 10.22 -5.08 -2.77
N LYS A 125 10.93 -4.65 -3.79
CA LYS A 125 11.98 -3.63 -3.69
C LYS A 125 11.55 -2.36 -4.42
N PHE A 126 11.57 -1.24 -3.71
CA PHE A 126 11.34 0.09 -4.25
C PHE A 126 12.67 0.85 -4.26
N SER A 127 13.30 0.93 -5.43
CA SER A 127 14.66 1.50 -5.55
C SER A 127 14.68 3.02 -5.51
N TRP A 128 13.52 3.66 -5.67
CA TRP A 128 13.32 5.11 -5.59
C TRP A 128 12.05 5.41 -4.77
N PHE A 129 11.64 6.67 -4.79
CA PHE A 129 10.42 7.16 -4.17
C PHE A 129 9.23 6.23 -4.42
N ALA A 130 8.58 5.80 -3.34
CA ALA A 130 7.37 5.00 -3.36
C ALA A 130 6.26 5.75 -2.64
N SER A 131 5.13 5.95 -3.31
CA SER A 131 4.00 6.67 -2.72
C SER A 131 2.71 5.88 -2.76
N PHE A 132 2.16 5.69 -1.57
CA PHE A 132 0.84 5.18 -1.26
C PHE A 132 -0.03 6.25 -0.59
N LEU A 133 0.34 7.53 -0.69
CA LEU A 133 -0.39 8.68 -0.14
C LEU A 133 -1.91 8.56 -0.36
N TYR A 134 -2.70 8.63 0.72
CA TYR A 134 -4.17 8.51 0.71
C TYR A 134 -4.72 7.24 0.03
N SER A 135 -3.95 6.15 -0.03
CA SER A 135 -4.44 4.87 -0.56
C SER A 135 -5.35 4.17 0.44
N LYS A 136 -6.27 3.36 -0.06
CA LYS A 136 -7.16 2.53 0.76
C LYS A 136 -6.90 1.06 0.51
N PHE A 137 -6.68 0.31 1.58
CA PHE A 137 -6.58 -1.14 1.59
C PHE A 137 -7.82 -1.69 2.30
N ASN A 138 -8.78 -2.16 1.52
CA ASN A 138 -10.09 -2.62 2.01
C ASN A 138 -10.03 -4.01 2.63
N GLU A 139 -9.08 -4.84 2.19
CA GLU A 139 -8.78 -6.15 2.75
C GLU A 139 -7.37 -6.18 3.35
N GLU A 140 -6.87 -7.37 3.68
CA GLU A 140 -5.52 -7.54 4.21
C GLU A 140 -4.47 -7.07 3.18
N VAL A 141 -3.42 -6.43 3.69
CA VAL A 141 -2.26 -6.02 2.88
C VAL A 141 -0.95 -6.43 3.53
N ASP A 142 -0.04 -6.94 2.70
CA ASP A 142 1.26 -7.44 3.13
C ASP A 142 2.41 -6.67 2.47
N PHE A 143 3.13 -5.86 3.24
CA PHE A 143 4.40 -5.19 2.91
C PHE A 143 5.58 -5.83 3.67
N SER A 144 5.43 -7.07 4.15
CA SER A 144 6.50 -7.71 4.92
C SER A 144 7.74 -7.95 4.07
N SER A 145 8.91 -7.79 4.67
CA SER A 145 10.22 -7.91 4.01
C SER A 145 10.42 -6.99 2.79
N SER A 146 9.56 -5.97 2.59
CA SER A 146 9.76 -5.00 1.52
C SER A 146 10.94 -4.06 1.83
N ASP A 147 11.61 -3.60 0.79
CA ASP A 147 12.81 -2.76 0.88
C ASP A 147 12.58 -1.43 0.16
N PHE A 148 12.37 -0.37 0.95
CA PHE A 148 12.19 1.00 0.48
C PHE A 148 13.54 1.73 0.56
N LYS A 149 14.18 1.93 -0.60
CA LYS A 149 15.51 2.54 -0.67
C LYS A 149 15.50 4.05 -0.45
N GLU A 150 14.47 4.71 -0.96
CA GLU A 150 14.26 6.15 -0.83
C GLU A 150 12.99 6.43 -0.02
N TYR A 151 12.53 7.69 -0.03
CA TYR A 151 11.35 8.13 0.73
C TYR A 151 10.10 7.29 0.40
N ALA A 152 9.45 6.78 1.45
CA ALA A 152 8.23 5.97 1.36
C ALA A 152 7.06 6.71 2.01
N ASN A 153 6.06 7.05 1.20
CA ASN A 153 4.92 7.88 1.62
C ASN A 153 3.65 7.05 1.80
N PHE A 154 3.19 6.91 3.03
CA PHE A 154 1.92 6.30 3.43
C PHE A 154 1.01 7.30 4.16
N CYS A 155 1.24 8.60 3.97
CA CYS A 155 0.48 9.65 4.65
C CYS A 155 -1.02 9.54 4.30
N GLY A 156 -1.88 9.64 5.32
CA GLY A 156 -3.33 9.57 5.16
C GLY A 156 -3.86 8.24 4.64
N SER A 157 -3.02 7.20 4.50
CA SER A 157 -3.46 5.89 4.05
C SER A 157 -4.40 5.22 5.05
N TYR A 158 -5.35 4.46 4.53
CA TYR A 158 -6.38 3.80 5.30
C TYR A 158 -6.27 2.28 5.12
N PHE A 159 -6.04 1.58 6.23
CA PHE A 159 -5.96 0.13 6.29
C PHE A 159 -7.20 -0.39 7.04
N HIS A 160 -8.13 -1.01 6.31
CA HIS A 160 -9.40 -1.48 6.86
C HIS A 160 -9.24 -2.78 7.66
N LYS A 161 -8.52 -3.76 7.09
CA LYS A 161 -8.15 -5.02 7.74
C LYS A 161 -6.69 -4.96 8.19
N SER A 162 -6.12 -6.12 8.47
CA SER A 162 -4.76 -6.24 8.97
C SER A 162 -3.74 -5.77 7.94
N ALA A 163 -2.69 -5.10 8.40
CA ALA A 163 -1.57 -4.66 7.57
C ALA A 163 -0.26 -5.17 8.16
N SER A 164 0.60 -5.76 7.33
CA SER A 164 1.94 -6.19 7.74
C SER A 164 3.01 -5.35 7.08
N PHE A 165 3.96 -4.88 7.87
CA PHE A 165 5.22 -4.24 7.49
C PHE A 165 6.40 -4.96 8.18
N SER A 166 6.21 -6.17 8.70
CA SER A 166 7.24 -6.86 9.47
C SER A 166 8.46 -7.17 8.61
N PHE A 167 9.65 -7.13 9.21
CA PHE A 167 10.94 -7.31 8.52
C PHE A 167 11.23 -6.34 7.36
N SER A 168 10.41 -5.30 7.15
CA SER A 168 10.65 -4.31 6.12
C SER A 168 11.82 -3.39 6.46
N SER A 169 12.43 -2.79 5.43
CA SER A 169 13.52 -1.82 5.59
C SER A 169 13.16 -0.49 4.92
N PHE A 170 13.17 0.57 5.71
CA PHE A 170 13.05 1.97 5.27
C PHE A 170 14.44 2.62 5.37
N ASN A 171 15.13 2.70 4.24
CA ASN A 171 16.52 3.20 4.17
C ASN A 171 16.60 4.73 4.15
N CYS A 172 15.48 5.39 3.84
CA CYS A 172 15.28 6.83 4.02
C CYS A 172 14.13 7.07 5.01
N ASP A 173 13.37 8.17 4.87
CA ASP A 173 12.23 8.43 5.74
C ASP A 173 11.01 7.59 5.30
N GLY A 174 10.36 6.95 6.28
CA GLY A 174 9.07 6.28 6.14
C GLY A 174 7.99 7.11 6.81
N ASP A 175 7.04 7.62 6.02
CA ASP A 175 6.05 8.58 6.48
C ASP A 175 4.65 7.98 6.51
N PHE A 176 4.03 7.98 7.68
CA PHE A 176 2.71 7.43 7.99
C PHE A 176 1.81 8.49 8.63
N VAL A 177 2.11 9.79 8.46
CA VAL A 177 1.34 10.89 9.05
C VAL A 177 -0.14 10.76 8.72
N GLY A 178 -1.00 10.83 9.74
CA GLY A 178 -2.45 10.77 9.56
C GLY A 178 -3.00 9.44 9.04
N SER A 179 -2.18 8.39 8.93
CA SER A 179 -2.65 7.06 8.54
C SER A 179 -3.58 6.45 9.59
N THR A 180 -4.49 5.58 9.15
CA THR A 180 -5.44 4.89 10.03
C THR A 180 -5.38 3.39 9.81
N PHE A 181 -5.06 2.66 10.88
CA PHE A 181 -5.07 1.20 10.95
C PHE A 181 -6.29 0.74 11.74
N ASN A 182 -7.32 0.22 11.07
CA ASN A 182 -8.57 -0.17 11.75
C ASN A 182 -8.53 -1.55 12.40
N ASN A 183 -7.57 -2.38 11.99
CA ASN A 183 -7.31 -3.69 12.59
C ASN A 183 -5.83 -3.78 12.99
N SER A 184 -5.32 -4.98 13.26
CA SER A 184 -3.94 -5.18 13.68
C SER A 184 -2.94 -4.68 12.64
N VAL A 185 -1.89 -4.01 13.09
CA VAL A 185 -0.73 -3.67 12.26
C VAL A 185 0.54 -4.23 12.86
N ASP A 186 1.37 -4.82 12.01
CA ASP A 186 2.64 -5.44 12.40
C ASP A 186 3.82 -4.70 11.77
N PHE A 187 4.58 -3.96 12.58
CA PHE A 187 5.87 -3.36 12.25
C PHE A 187 7.04 -4.11 12.92
N SER A 188 6.82 -5.33 13.42
CA SER A 188 7.84 -6.07 14.14
C SER A 188 9.07 -6.36 13.28
N SER A 189 10.25 -6.26 13.88
CA SER A 189 11.55 -6.46 13.21
C SER A 189 11.78 -5.59 11.97
N SER A 190 11.03 -4.49 11.81
CA SER A 190 11.28 -3.50 10.76
C SER A 190 12.44 -2.57 11.11
N ASN A 191 13.15 -2.08 10.09
CA ASN A 191 14.26 -1.16 10.27
C ASN A 191 13.92 0.20 9.65
N PHE A 192 14.00 1.27 10.43
CA PHE A 192 13.85 2.65 9.98
C PHE A 192 15.18 3.39 10.18
N TYR A 193 16.02 3.39 9.15
CA TYR A 193 17.40 3.89 9.24
C TYR A 193 17.50 5.42 9.33
N ARG A 194 16.45 6.16 8.95
CA ARG A 194 16.35 7.62 9.15
C ARG A 194 15.20 7.97 10.09
N SER A 195 14.05 8.39 9.55
CA SER A 195 12.89 8.81 10.34
C SER A 195 11.68 7.94 10.05
N ALA A 196 10.98 7.51 11.09
CA ALA A 196 9.66 6.91 11.03
C ALA A 196 8.63 7.91 11.58
N ASN A 197 7.71 8.40 10.76
CA ASN A 197 6.77 9.43 11.19
C ASN A 197 5.33 8.90 11.25
N PHE A 198 4.80 8.76 12.46
CA PHE A 198 3.43 8.35 12.75
C PHE A 198 2.61 9.50 13.34
N HIS A 199 2.98 10.76 13.07
CA HIS A 199 2.26 11.91 13.62
C HIS A 199 0.78 11.88 13.24
N ASN A 200 -0.11 12.10 14.21
CA ASN A 200 -1.56 12.09 14.06
C ASN A 200 -2.14 10.78 13.45
N SER A 201 -1.39 9.67 13.52
CA SER A 201 -1.90 8.37 13.08
C SER A 201 -2.84 7.74 14.11
N ARG A 202 -3.65 6.78 13.65
CA ARG A 202 -4.64 6.08 14.49
C ARG A 202 -4.46 4.58 14.38
N PHE A 203 -4.24 3.94 15.52
CA PHE A 203 -4.15 2.49 15.67
C PHE A 203 -5.37 1.99 16.43
N ASN A 204 -6.39 1.51 15.70
CA ASN A 204 -7.64 1.03 16.31
C ASN A 204 -7.59 -0.46 16.67
N GLY A 205 -6.71 -1.23 16.03
CA GLY A 205 -6.37 -2.60 16.43
C GLY A 205 -5.00 -2.68 17.12
N PRO A 206 -4.56 -3.90 17.52
CA PRO A 206 -3.23 -4.11 18.08
C PRO A 206 -2.11 -3.60 17.16
N ALA A 207 -1.14 -2.88 17.70
CA ALA A 207 0.02 -2.38 16.96
C ALA A 207 1.31 -3.01 17.50
N ASP A 208 1.98 -3.81 16.68
CA ASP A 208 3.22 -4.49 17.06
C ASP A 208 4.42 -3.75 16.49
N PHE A 209 5.34 -3.29 17.36
CA PHE A 209 6.62 -2.68 16.99
C PHE A 209 7.80 -3.47 17.58
N GLN A 210 7.58 -4.72 18.02
CA GLN A 210 8.59 -5.53 18.70
C GLN A 210 9.84 -5.71 17.85
N ASN A 211 11.01 -5.67 18.47
CA ASN A 211 12.31 -5.86 17.82
C ASN A 211 12.58 -4.92 16.63
N GLY A 212 11.81 -3.85 16.45
CA GLY A 212 12.07 -2.86 15.41
C GLY A 212 13.28 -1.99 15.74
N ASP A 213 14.02 -1.58 14.73
CA ASP A 213 15.20 -0.72 14.86
C ASP A 213 14.87 0.68 14.29
N PHE A 214 14.61 1.63 15.19
CA PHE A 214 14.20 2.99 14.83
C PHE A 214 15.35 3.94 15.10
N ASN A 215 15.91 4.55 14.05
CA ASN A 215 16.87 5.63 14.26
C ASN A 215 16.19 6.85 14.90
N SER A 216 15.21 7.46 14.23
CA SER A 216 14.30 8.44 14.83
C SER A 216 12.85 8.06 14.57
N VAL A 217 11.97 8.25 15.56
CA VAL A 217 10.54 7.96 15.44
C VAL A 217 9.68 9.02 16.11
N ALA A 218 8.55 9.37 15.49
CA ALA A 218 7.60 10.31 16.05
C ALA A 218 6.19 9.72 16.05
N PHE A 219 5.58 9.63 17.22
CA PHE A 219 4.19 9.29 17.48
C PHE A 219 3.42 10.51 18.02
N ILE A 220 3.83 11.72 17.64
CA ILE A 220 3.21 12.97 18.12
C ILE A 220 1.72 12.98 17.73
N ASP A 221 0.82 13.23 18.68
CA ASP A 221 -0.64 13.17 18.47
C ASP A 221 -1.18 11.80 17.98
N ALA A 222 -0.38 10.73 18.02
CA ALA A 222 -0.83 9.40 17.61
C ALA A 222 -1.79 8.80 18.63
N TRP A 223 -2.83 8.10 18.17
CA TRP A 223 -3.84 7.49 19.05
C TRP A 223 -3.79 5.97 18.96
N PHE A 224 -3.44 5.32 20.06
CA PHE A 224 -3.48 3.88 20.25
C PHE A 224 -4.75 3.51 21.02
N ASN A 225 -5.77 3.03 20.29
CA ASN A 225 -7.05 2.61 20.87
C ASN A 225 -7.09 1.12 21.25
N SER A 226 -5.97 0.41 21.11
CA SER A 226 -5.78 -0.99 21.49
C SER A 226 -4.36 -1.22 22.02
N SER A 227 -3.94 -2.48 22.20
CA SER A 227 -2.60 -2.83 22.69
C SER A 227 -1.51 -2.36 21.74
N VAL A 228 -0.40 -1.88 22.31
CA VAL A 228 0.83 -1.57 21.57
C VAL A 228 2.03 -2.23 22.26
N ASP A 229 2.88 -2.89 21.49
CA ASP A 229 4.06 -3.60 22.00
C ASP A 229 5.35 -3.08 21.35
N PHE A 230 6.27 -2.60 22.18
CA PHE A 230 7.60 -2.13 21.76
C PHE A 230 8.72 -3.02 22.31
N LEU A 231 8.43 -4.24 22.80
CA LEU A 231 9.42 -5.12 23.40
C LEU A 231 10.59 -5.40 22.44
N GLY A 232 11.81 -5.21 22.92
CA GLY A 232 13.03 -5.43 22.14
C GLY A 232 13.31 -4.40 21.04
N SER A 233 12.43 -3.40 20.87
CA SER A 233 12.68 -2.31 19.92
C SER A 233 13.83 -1.41 20.40
N LYS A 234 14.54 -0.84 19.43
CA LYS A 234 15.65 0.10 19.66
C LYS A 234 15.26 1.47 19.15
N PHE A 235 15.56 2.48 19.94
CA PHE A 235 15.44 3.89 19.57
C PHE A 235 16.82 4.53 19.62
N ASN A 236 17.52 4.62 18.48
CA ASN A 236 18.94 5.01 18.45
C ASN A 236 19.16 6.52 18.59
N SER A 237 18.15 7.32 18.30
CA SER A 237 18.16 8.79 18.43
C SER A 237 16.87 9.27 19.10
N ARG A 238 16.06 10.11 18.44
CA ARG A 238 14.85 10.69 19.05
C ARG A 238 13.64 9.77 18.88
N ALA A 239 13.00 9.42 20.00
CA ALA A 239 11.65 8.87 20.03
C ALA A 239 10.70 9.89 20.69
N ASP A 240 9.70 10.36 19.93
CA ASP A 240 8.76 11.39 20.38
C ASP A 240 7.35 10.83 20.52
N PHE A 241 6.73 11.05 21.68
CA PHE A 241 5.38 10.59 22.01
C PHE A 241 4.48 11.75 22.49
N TRP A 242 4.87 13.01 22.25
CA TRP A 242 4.09 14.17 22.71
C TRP A 242 2.64 14.13 22.24
N PHE A 243 1.70 14.36 23.16
CA PHE A 243 0.25 14.33 22.92
C PHE A 243 -0.30 13.00 22.38
N SER A 244 0.52 11.94 22.33
CA SER A 244 0.03 10.60 22.01
C SER A 244 -0.93 10.11 23.09
N LYS A 245 -1.89 9.29 22.68
CA LYS A 245 -2.92 8.73 23.56
C LYS A 245 -2.83 7.21 23.55
N PHE A 246 -2.80 6.62 24.74
CA PHE A 246 -2.86 5.17 24.94
C PHE A 246 -4.13 4.86 25.72
N ILE A 247 -5.10 4.20 25.10
CA ILE A 247 -6.31 3.77 25.82
C ILE A 247 -5.98 2.49 26.60
N SER A 248 -5.94 2.61 27.92
CA SER A 248 -5.84 1.48 28.83
C SER A 248 -7.19 0.77 28.93
N ILE A 249 -7.35 -0.35 28.22
CA ILE A 249 -8.40 -1.34 28.50
C ILE A 249 -7.70 -2.64 28.87
N GLY A 250 -7.09 -2.74 30.06
CA GLY A 250 -6.48 -4.00 30.55
C GLY A 250 -5.32 -4.58 29.73
N HIS A 251 -4.93 -3.95 28.61
CA HIS A 251 -3.84 -4.38 27.75
C HIS A 251 -2.58 -3.55 28.01
N ARG A 252 -1.44 -4.25 28.12
CA ARG A 252 -0.17 -3.72 28.59
C ARG A 252 0.53 -2.94 27.48
N LEU A 253 0.85 -1.66 27.73
CA LEU A 253 2.01 -1.04 27.09
C LEU A 253 3.25 -1.79 27.59
N ARG A 254 4.01 -2.40 26.67
CA ARG A 254 5.28 -3.06 26.99
C ARG A 254 6.40 -2.28 26.36
N LEU A 255 7.28 -1.73 27.19
CA LEU A 255 8.24 -0.73 26.77
C LEU A 255 9.47 -0.75 27.69
N ASP A 256 10.67 -0.62 27.12
CA ASP A 256 11.90 -0.37 27.87
C ASP A 256 12.10 1.15 28.04
N LEU A 257 11.98 1.63 29.27
CA LEU A 257 11.87 3.07 29.58
C LEU A 257 13.17 3.87 29.39
N ASN A 258 14.30 3.21 29.12
CA ASN A 258 15.62 3.87 29.14
C ASN A 258 15.91 4.78 27.93
N THR A 259 15.04 4.83 26.93
CA THR A 259 15.27 5.54 25.66
C THR A 259 14.18 6.55 25.29
N ILE A 260 13.17 6.73 26.16
CA ILE A 260 12.01 7.56 25.84
C ILE A 260 12.03 8.87 26.62
N ARG A 261 11.88 9.98 25.90
CA ARG A 261 11.57 11.27 26.50
C ARG A 261 10.06 11.40 26.63
N TRP A 262 9.56 11.19 27.84
CA TRP A 262 8.19 11.51 28.21
C TRP A 262 8.06 13.00 28.53
N SER A 263 6.84 13.52 28.48
CA SER A 263 6.47 14.78 29.16
C SER A 263 6.47 14.58 30.67
#